data_AF-A0A5M8NXV1-F1
#
_entry.id   AF-A0A5M8NXV1-F1
#
_cell.length_a   1.000
_cell.length_b   1.000
_cell.length_c   1.000
_cell.angle_alpha   90.00
_cell.angle_beta   90.00
_cell.angle_gamma   90.00
#
_symmetry.space_group_name_H-M   'P 1'
#
loop_
_entity.id
_entity.type
_entity.pdbx_description
1 polymer ?
#
loop_
_entity_poly.entity_id
_entity_poly.type
_entity_poly.pdbx_seq_one_letter_code
_entity_poly.pdbx_strand_id
1 'polypeptide(L)'
;MNIRRKFPRTFWVANTIELIERWAWYGFFMLFANYLTGSSDLGGLEFSQSQKGIIMGVGTGILYFLPVLTGAIADRYGYRRVLFLAFIVYTSAFILFPMFSSYSYI
;
A
#
# COMPACT_ATOMS: atom_id res chain seq x y z
N MET A 1 -10.42 -6.82 -35.52
CA MET A 1 -11.17 -7.43 -34.39
C MET A 1 -10.94 -6.57 -33.14
N ASN A 2 -11.99 -5.97 -32.56
CA ASN A 2 -11.84 -4.99 -31.48
C ASN A 2 -11.47 -5.69 -30.15
N ILE A 3 -10.24 -5.50 -29.65
CA ILE A 3 -9.69 -6.14 -28.44
C ILE A 3 -10.59 -5.93 -27.22
N ARG A 4 -11.28 -4.79 -27.12
CA ARG A 4 -12.19 -4.49 -26.01
C ARG A 4 -13.37 -5.44 -25.91
N ARG A 5 -13.78 -6.08 -27.03
CA ARG A 5 -14.88 -7.06 -27.06
C ARG A 5 -14.40 -8.50 -26.86
N LYS A 6 -13.09 -8.76 -26.81
CA LYS A 6 -12.52 -10.09 -26.56
C LYS A 6 -12.59 -10.51 -25.08
N PHE A 7 -12.64 -9.55 -24.16
CA PHE A 7 -12.62 -9.80 -22.73
C PHE A 7 -13.82 -9.16 -22.03
N PRO A 8 -14.34 -9.76 -20.95
CA PRO A 8 -15.47 -9.20 -20.19
C PRO A 8 -15.07 -7.89 -19.51
N ARG A 9 -16.05 -7.03 -19.21
CA ARG A 9 -15.82 -5.74 -18.54
C ARG A 9 -15.03 -5.89 -17.23
N THR A 10 -15.32 -6.95 -16.46
CA THR A 10 -14.64 -7.26 -15.19
C THR A 10 -13.13 -7.44 -15.38
N PHE A 11 -12.69 -8.04 -16.48
CA PHE A 11 -11.26 -8.22 -16.78
C PHE A 11 -10.56 -6.86 -16.87
N TRP A 12 -11.12 -5.94 -17.66
CA TRP A 12 -10.54 -4.61 -17.83
C TRP A 12 -10.54 -3.83 -16.51
N VAL A 13 -11.64 -3.85 -15.77
CA VAL A 13 -11.74 -3.15 -14.49
C VAL A 13 -10.72 -3.70 -13.48
N ALA A 14 -10.63 -5.02 -13.33
CA ALA A 14 -9.71 -5.63 -12.38
C ALA A 14 -8.25 -5.33 -12.72
N ASN A 15 -7.86 -5.45 -13.98
CA ASN A 15 -6.49 -5.16 -14.41
C ASN A 15 -6.14 -3.67 -14.25
N THR A 16 -7.05 -2.77 -14.57
CA THR A 16 -6.81 -1.33 -14.37
C THR A 16 -6.65 -0.99 -12.89
N ILE A 17 -7.48 -1.56 -12.03
CA ILE A 17 -7.37 -1.38 -10.58
C ILE A 17 -6.03 -1.91 -10.05
N GLU A 18 -5.66 -3.13 -10.44
CA GLU A 18 -4.39 -3.75 -10.05
C GLU A 18 -3.20 -2.91 -10.51
N LEU A 19 -3.19 -2.44 -11.76
CA LEU A 19 -2.09 -1.61 -12.29
C LEU A 19 -1.94 -0.29 -11.51
N ILE A 20 -3.05 0.37 -11.19
CA ILE A 20 -3.03 1.62 -10.43
C ILE A 20 -2.51 1.38 -9.00
N GLU A 21 -2.97 0.32 -8.34
CA GLU A 21 -2.48 -0.06 -7.01
C GLU A 21 -0.98 -0.34 -7.03
N ARG A 22 -0.49 -1.11 -8.03
CA ARG A 22 0.93 -1.42 -8.18
C ARG A 22 1.77 -0.18 -8.43
N TRP A 23 1.28 0.75 -9.25
CA TRP A 23 1.97 2.03 -9.48
C TRP A 23 2.06 2.88 -8.22
N ALA A 24 0.96 2.99 -7.46
CA ALA A 24 0.96 3.71 -6.19
C ALA A 24 1.93 3.05 -5.19
N TRP A 25 1.90 1.72 -5.09
CA TRP A 25 2.78 0.96 -4.21
C TRP A 25 4.25 1.13 -4.56
N TYR A 26 4.64 0.89 -5.82
CA TYR A 26 6.05 0.99 -6.22
C TYR A 26 6.55 2.43 -6.20
N GLY A 27 5.72 3.40 -6.60
CA GLY A 27 6.07 4.83 -6.54
C GLY A 27 6.33 5.28 -5.11
N PHE A 28 5.49 4.86 -4.16
CA PHE A 28 5.70 5.10 -2.74
C PHE A 28 6.95 4.40 -2.21
N PHE A 29 7.04 3.07 -2.38
CA PHE A 29 8.04 2.26 -1.72
C PHE A 29 9.47 2.56 -2.19
N MET A 30 9.64 2.97 -3.45
CA MET A 30 10.93 3.40 -4.02
C MET A 30 11.50 4.62 -3.29
N LEU A 31 10.66 5.56 -2.87
CA LEU A 31 11.07 6.79 -2.18
C LEU A 31 10.98 6.70 -0.66
N PHE A 32 10.16 5.77 -0.15
CA PHE A 32 9.87 5.65 1.27
C PHE A 32 11.13 5.48 2.13
N ALA A 33 12.08 4.66 1.68
CA ALA A 33 13.36 4.48 2.34
C ALA A 33 14.16 5.79 2.49
N ASN A 34 14.13 6.64 1.46
CA ASN A 34 14.82 7.93 1.45
C ASN A 34 14.06 8.97 2.27
N TYR A 35 12.73 8.93 2.28
CA TYR A 35 11.91 9.79 3.12
C TYR A 35 12.16 9.54 4.61
N LEU A 36 12.27 8.27 5.03
CA LEU A 36 12.50 7.92 6.43
C LEU A 36 13.87 8.42 6.93
N THR A 37 14.93 8.30 6.15
CA THR A 37 16.31 8.60 6.59
C THR A 37 16.85 9.92 6.06
N GLY A 38 16.12 10.59 5.18
CA GLY A 38 16.52 11.86 4.58
C GLY A 38 16.52 12.98 5.60
N SER A 39 17.28 14.04 5.31
CA SER A 39 17.35 15.23 6.15
C SER A 39 16.01 15.97 6.21
N SER A 40 15.71 16.52 7.38
CA SER A 40 14.54 17.36 7.66
C SER A 40 14.49 18.61 6.79
N ASP A 41 15.65 19.17 6.42
CA ASP A 41 15.78 20.30 5.49
C ASP A 41 15.21 19.98 4.09
N LEU A 42 15.21 18.70 3.70
CA LEU A 42 14.66 18.19 2.43
C LEU A 42 13.27 17.56 2.59
N GLY A 43 12.65 17.69 3.77
CA GLY A 43 11.36 17.09 4.09
C GLY A 43 11.42 15.60 4.47
N GLY A 44 12.59 15.08 4.85
CA GLY A 44 12.74 13.74 5.42
C GLY A 44 12.54 13.69 6.93
N LEU A 45 12.51 12.48 7.50
CA LEU A 45 12.24 12.24 8.93
C LEU A 45 13.50 12.03 9.79
N GLU A 46 14.68 11.98 9.19
CA GLU A 46 15.97 11.79 9.89
C GLU A 46 16.05 10.55 10.80
N PHE A 47 15.26 9.51 10.51
CA PHE A 47 15.30 8.27 11.26
C PHE A 47 16.62 7.53 11.02
N SER A 48 17.05 6.77 12.02
CA SER A 48 18.22 5.92 11.92
C SER A 48 17.97 4.73 10.96
N GLN A 49 19.06 4.14 10.46
CA GLN A 49 18.96 2.96 9.59
C GLN A 49 18.30 1.76 10.29
N SER A 50 18.45 1.64 11.61
CA SER A 50 17.77 0.60 12.40
C SER A 50 16.27 0.86 12.51
N GLN A 51 15.85 2.11 12.78
CA GLN A 51 14.43 2.50 12.81
C GLN A 51 13.76 2.27 11.46
N LYS A 52 14.42 2.69 10.36
CA LYS A 52 13.98 2.37 9.00
C LYS A 52 13.82 0.87 8.78
N GLY A 53 14.82 0.08 9.17
CA GLY A 53 14.79 -1.37 9.04
C GLY A 53 13.60 -2.00 9.77
N ILE A 54 13.28 -1.52 10.96
CA ILE A 54 12.12 -1.96 11.74
C ILE A 54 10.82 -1.57 11.02
N ILE A 55 10.65 -0.31 10.63
CA ILE A 55 9.43 0.18 9.97
C ILE A 55 9.16 -0.58 8.67
N MET A 56 10.16 -0.64 7.78
CA MET A 56 10.01 -1.28 6.48
C MET A 56 9.92 -2.80 6.60
N GLY A 57 10.72 -3.41 7.47
CA GLY A 57 10.74 -4.86 7.68
C GLY A 57 9.44 -5.37 8.29
N VAL A 58 9.02 -4.80 9.43
CA VAL A 58 7.76 -5.17 10.09
C VAL A 58 6.56 -4.83 9.20
N GLY A 59 6.55 -3.64 8.58
CA GLY A 59 5.48 -3.23 7.68
C GLY A 59 5.31 -4.19 6.49
N THR A 60 6.42 -4.60 5.86
CA THR A 60 6.40 -5.56 4.76
C THR A 60 6.01 -6.97 5.23
N GLY A 61 6.45 -7.38 6.42
CA GLY A 61 6.06 -8.65 7.03
C GLY A 61 4.54 -8.73 7.25
N ILE A 62 3.95 -7.68 7.83
CA ILE A 62 2.49 -7.58 8.00
C ILE A 62 1.78 -7.60 6.65
N LEU A 63 2.28 -6.86 5.65
CA LEU A 63 1.70 -6.81 4.30
C LEU A 63 1.57 -8.19 3.68
N TYR A 64 2.61 -9.03 3.76
CA TYR A 64 2.56 -10.38 3.19
C TYR A 64 1.83 -11.39 4.07
N PHE A 65 1.68 -11.11 5.37
CA PHE A 65 0.90 -11.95 6.27
C PHE A 65 -0.62 -11.69 6.17
N LEU A 66 -1.03 -10.44 5.96
CA LEU A 66 -2.43 -10.02 5.90
C LEU A 66 -3.32 -10.87 4.96
N PRO A 67 -2.90 -11.24 3.73
CA PRO A 67 -3.70 -12.06 2.82
C PRO A 67 -4.18 -13.39 3.40
N VAL A 68 -3.44 -13.98 4.35
CA VAL A 68 -3.83 -15.22 5.04
C VAL A 68 -5.15 -15.03 5.79
N LEU A 69 -5.32 -13.87 6.43
CA LEU A 69 -6.52 -13.53 7.19
C LEU A 69 -7.58 -12.89 6.31
N THR A 70 -7.20 -11.90 5.50
CA THR A 70 -8.14 -11.11 4.71
C THR A 70 -8.72 -11.89 3.53
N GLY A 71 -8.02 -12.91 3.03
CA GLY A 71 -8.55 -13.85 2.04
C GLY A 71 -9.77 -14.60 2.56
N ALA A 72 -9.66 -15.20 3.75
CA ALA A 72 -10.79 -15.89 4.40
C ALA A 72 -11.97 -14.94 4.69
N ILE A 73 -11.68 -13.68 5.03
CA ILE A 73 -12.71 -12.64 5.21
C ILE A 73 -13.38 -12.33 3.87
N ALA A 74 -12.63 -12.19 2.77
CA ALA A 74 -13.16 -11.94 1.43
C ALA A 74 -14.06 -13.08 0.95
N ASP A 75 -13.71 -14.33 1.25
CA ASP A 75 -14.53 -15.49 0.91
C ASP A 75 -15.86 -15.49 1.66
N ARG A 76 -15.87 -15.09 2.94
CA ARG A 76 -17.08 -15.05 3.77
C ARG A 76 -17.99 -13.86 3.46
N TYR A 77 -17.44 -12.67 3.31
CA TYR A 77 -18.21 -11.41 3.20
C TYR A 77 -18.38 -10.92 1.75
N GLY A 78 -17.67 -11.54 0.81
CA GLY A 78 -17.66 -11.23 -0.61
C GLY A 78 -16.55 -10.25 -1.01
N TYR A 79 -15.80 -10.61 -2.05
CA TYR A 79 -14.61 -9.87 -2.51
C TYR A 79 -14.86 -8.38 -2.79
N ARG A 80 -16.02 -8.00 -3.35
CA ARG A 80 -16.29 -6.60 -3.72
C ARG A 80 -16.31 -5.67 -2.52
N ARG A 81 -16.90 -6.11 -1.40
CA ARG A 81 -17.01 -5.31 -0.18
C ARG A 81 -15.65 -5.18 0.49
N VAL A 82 -14.93 -6.28 0.59
CA VAL A 82 -13.58 -6.30 1.18
C VAL A 82 -12.60 -5.49 0.34
N LEU A 83 -12.67 -5.57 -0.99
CA LEU A 83 -11.85 -4.76 -1.89
C LEU A 83 -12.13 -3.25 -1.72
N PHE A 84 -13.40 -2.86 -1.61
CA PHE A 84 -13.75 -1.45 -1.36
C PHE A 84 -13.22 -0.95 -0.02
N LEU A 85 -13.36 -1.74 1.05
CA LEU A 85 -12.77 -1.42 2.35
C LEU A 85 -11.25 -1.33 2.30
N ALA A 86 -10.58 -2.24 1.58
CA ALA A 86 -9.14 -2.22 1.39
C ALA A 86 -8.68 -0.92 0.72
N PHE A 87 -9.39 -0.45 -0.31
CA PHE A 87 -9.08 0.83 -0.95
C PHE A 87 -9.31 2.04 -0.05
N ILE A 88 -10.35 2.04 0.78
CA ILE A 88 -10.55 3.11 1.78
C ILE A 88 -9.36 3.18 2.73
N VAL A 89 -8.96 2.03 3.29
CA VAL A 89 -7.81 1.94 4.19
C VAL A 89 -6.54 2.40 3.47
N TYR A 90 -6.29 1.91 2.25
CA TYR A 90 -5.13 2.27 1.44
C TYR A 90 -5.07 3.78 1.18
N THR A 91 -6.13 4.39 0.66
CA THR A 91 -6.19 5.83 0.41
C THR A 91 -6.03 6.63 1.70
N SER A 92 -6.66 6.22 2.81
CA SER A 92 -6.50 6.90 4.10
C SER A 92 -5.06 6.86 4.59
N ALA A 93 -4.35 5.73 4.40
CA ALA A 93 -2.94 5.61 4.76
C ALA A 93 -2.08 6.60 3.98
N PHE A 94 -2.29 6.74 2.68
CA PHE A 94 -1.55 7.73 1.86
C PHE A 94 -1.81 9.18 2.29
N ILE A 95 -3.03 9.50 2.74
CA ILE A 95 -3.37 10.85 3.22
C ILE A 95 -2.76 11.12 4.59
N LEU A 96 -2.83 10.14 5.49
CA LEU A 96 -2.38 10.28 6.88
C LEU A 96 -0.87 10.18 7.02
N PHE A 97 -0.21 9.38 6.17
CA PHE A 97 1.22 9.12 6.23
C PHE A 97 2.11 10.39 6.32
N PRO A 98 1.95 11.43 5.48
CA PRO A 98 2.75 12.66 5.58
C PRO A 98 2.42 13.52 6.80
N MET A 99 1.34 13.24 7.55
CA MET A 99 0.98 13.99 8.75
C MET A 99 1.80 13.57 9.97
N PHE A 100 2.52 12.45 9.90
CA PHE A 100 3.37 11.95 10.97
C PHE A 100 4.83 12.33 10.74
N SER A 101 5.43 13.03 11.69
CA SER A 101 6.83 13.48 11.64
C SER A 101 7.74 12.92 12.73
N SER A 102 7.19 12.25 13.74
CA SER A 102 7.94 11.76 14.90
C SER A 102 7.94 10.23 15.00
N TYR A 103 9.09 9.65 15.36
CA TYR A 103 9.18 8.24 15.73
C TYR A 103 8.85 8.06 17.22
N SER A 104 7.87 7.21 17.54
CA SER A 104 7.62 6.76 18.90
C SER A 104 8.03 5.31 19.05
N TYR A 105 8.78 5.01 20.11
CA TYR A 105 8.95 3.62 20.54
C TYR A 105 7.61 3.13 21.09
N ILE A 106 7.22 1.92 20.70
CA ILE A 106 6.19 1.14 21.39
C ILE A 106 6.84 0.52 22.61
#